data_AF-A0A812X8Y6-F1
#
_entry.id   AF-A0A812X8Y6-F1
#
_cell.length_a   1.000
_cell.length_b   1.000
_cell.length_c   1.000
_cell.angle_alpha   90.00
_cell.angle_beta   90.00
_cell.angle_gamma   90.00
#
_symmetry.space_group_name_H-M   'P 1'
#
loop_
_entity.id
_entity.type
_entity.pdbx_description
1 polymer ?
#
loop_
_entity_poly.entity_id
_entity_poly.type
_entity_poly.pdbx_seq_one_letter_code
_entity_poly.pdbx_strand_id
1 'polypeptide(L)'
;MRRYGASLVRPVAEAMEATRAHGAVALERGAEAASEARRQGNAALRSSAETAEALRKAGVQAAQTSAEMIQQGTEVARANWQHGAEACQRGMHEASAAWRKAAPYVDKAILLVNVACALAIGGFLTLGIMLACKPLKPSRMHHGAFDRMFWVTQGLYLVAFSIPALVATVQCGILRNGFESWPTWLNIELWLGVLKFQVGRAVFFIGAGFYVFPLMANFGLAADVELWTVILSYFLGILSLLSGSFLLIFEGLLSVYIRQALYDRVPQTAP
;
A
#
# COMPACT_ATOMS: atom_id res chain seq x y z
N MET A 1 -127.17 12.04 -37.54
CA MET A 1 -125.99 11.16 -37.62
C MET A 1 -124.81 11.84 -36.93
N ARG A 2 -124.12 11.12 -36.03
CA ARG A 2 -122.78 11.40 -35.44
C ARG A 2 -122.69 12.68 -34.58
N ARG A 3 -122.65 12.72 -33.24
CA ARG A 3 -122.02 11.91 -32.17
C ARG A 3 -120.60 11.45 -32.53
N TYR A 4 -119.58 12.18 -32.05
CA TYR A 4 -118.32 11.72 -31.44
C TYR A 4 -117.40 12.95 -31.25
N GLY A 5 -117.04 13.26 -30.00
CA GLY A 5 -116.02 14.29 -29.73
C GLY A 5 -116.33 15.14 -28.51
N ALA A 6 -116.13 14.58 -27.31
CA ALA A 6 -115.87 15.34 -26.06
C ALA A 6 -115.82 14.38 -24.86
N SER A 7 -114.80 13.51 -24.75
CA SER A 7 -114.59 12.77 -23.49
C SER A 7 -113.13 12.44 -23.15
N LEU A 8 -112.16 13.19 -23.71
CA LEU A 8 -110.73 12.98 -23.41
C LEU A 8 -110.02 14.23 -22.84
N VAL A 9 -110.70 15.36 -22.69
CA VAL A 9 -110.03 16.62 -22.27
C VAL A 9 -109.80 16.69 -20.75
N ARG A 10 -110.65 16.05 -19.94
CA ARG A 10 -110.56 16.11 -18.47
C ARG A 10 -109.42 15.27 -17.84
N PRO A 11 -109.18 14.01 -18.25
CA PRO A 11 -108.09 13.22 -17.68
C PRO A 11 -106.70 13.70 -18.15
N VAL A 12 -106.62 14.41 -19.28
CA VAL A 12 -105.36 15.00 -19.78
C VAL A 12 -105.01 16.28 -19.01
N ALA A 13 -106.00 17.10 -18.65
CA ALA A 13 -105.78 18.32 -17.86
C ALA A 13 -105.29 18.01 -16.42
N GLU A 14 -105.93 17.06 -15.73
CA GLU A 14 -105.53 16.64 -14.38
C GLU A 14 -104.19 15.89 -14.37
N ALA A 15 -103.90 15.10 -15.41
CA ALA A 15 -102.58 14.48 -15.57
C ALA A 15 -101.48 15.53 -15.85
N MET A 16 -101.75 16.57 -16.63
CA MET A 16 -100.79 17.65 -16.88
C MET A 16 -100.54 18.53 -15.64
N GLU A 17 -101.55 18.75 -14.81
CA GLU A 17 -101.40 19.49 -13.54
C GLU A 17 -100.63 18.68 -12.49
N ALA A 18 -100.91 17.38 -12.36
CA ALA A 18 -100.12 16.47 -11.52
C ALA A 18 -98.67 16.36 -12.03
N THR A 19 -98.46 16.31 -13.35
CA THR A 19 -97.12 16.28 -13.95
C THR A 19 -96.37 17.61 -13.74
N ARG A 20 -97.06 18.76 -13.75
CA ARG A 20 -96.47 20.06 -13.40
C ARG A 20 -96.14 20.17 -11.91
N ALA A 21 -97.01 19.71 -11.02
CA ALA A 21 -96.77 19.72 -9.58
C ALA A 21 -95.62 18.78 -9.18
N HIS A 22 -95.58 17.58 -9.75
CA HIS A 22 -94.46 16.64 -9.57
C HIS A 22 -93.17 17.17 -10.22
N GLY A 23 -93.27 17.82 -11.38
CA GLY A 23 -92.15 18.46 -12.06
C GLY A 23 -91.54 19.61 -11.25
N ALA A 24 -92.37 20.46 -10.62
CA ALA A 24 -91.92 21.58 -9.79
C ALA A 24 -91.23 21.09 -8.50
N VAL A 25 -91.79 20.10 -7.81
CA VAL A 25 -91.18 19.49 -6.61
C VAL A 25 -89.89 18.74 -6.96
N ALA A 26 -89.83 18.08 -8.12
CA ALA A 26 -88.59 17.44 -8.60
C ALA A 26 -87.51 18.49 -8.97
N LEU A 27 -87.90 19.64 -9.51
CA LEU A 27 -87.00 20.76 -9.79
C LEU A 27 -86.46 21.41 -8.52
N GLU A 28 -87.30 21.60 -7.50
CA GLU A 28 -86.91 22.18 -6.22
C GLU A 28 -85.98 21.24 -5.45
N ARG A 29 -86.32 19.95 -5.35
CA ARG A 29 -85.43 18.92 -4.77
C ARG A 29 -84.13 18.75 -5.57
N GLY A 30 -84.19 18.88 -6.89
CA GLY A 30 -83.01 18.84 -7.76
C GLY A 30 -82.10 20.06 -7.55
N ALA A 31 -82.68 21.25 -7.37
CA ALA A 31 -81.95 22.48 -7.07
C ALA A 31 -81.32 22.45 -5.67
N GLU A 32 -82.04 21.94 -4.66
CA GLU A 32 -81.50 21.71 -3.31
C GLU A 32 -80.36 20.71 -3.34
N ALA A 33 -80.52 19.55 -3.97
CA ALA A 33 -79.47 18.54 -4.13
C ALA A 33 -78.24 19.07 -4.88
N ALA A 34 -78.45 19.88 -5.94
CA ALA A 34 -77.36 20.52 -6.66
C ALA A 34 -76.63 21.58 -5.81
N SER A 35 -77.36 22.31 -4.95
CA SER A 35 -76.79 23.29 -4.03
C SER A 35 -75.99 22.63 -2.90
N GLU A 36 -76.48 21.51 -2.38
CA GLU A 36 -75.83 20.67 -1.36
C GLU A 36 -74.56 20.04 -1.93
N ALA A 37 -74.64 19.45 -3.13
CA ALA A 37 -73.50 18.89 -3.84
C ALA A 37 -72.42 19.94 -4.13
N ARG A 38 -72.81 21.18 -4.49
CA ARG A 38 -71.85 22.30 -4.63
C ARG A 38 -71.20 22.69 -3.31
N ARG A 39 -71.95 22.71 -2.20
CA ARG A 39 -71.40 23.02 -0.86
C ARG A 39 -70.41 21.95 -0.43
N GLN A 40 -70.76 20.67 -0.59
CA GLN A 40 -69.87 19.55 -0.29
C GLN A 40 -68.63 19.56 -1.18
N GLY A 41 -68.77 19.81 -2.48
CA GLY A 41 -67.65 19.95 -3.41
C GLY A 41 -66.72 21.11 -3.05
N ASN A 42 -67.27 22.28 -2.71
CA ASN A 42 -66.46 23.43 -2.27
C ASN A 42 -65.76 23.19 -0.92
N ALA A 43 -66.41 22.48 0.02
CA ALA A 43 -65.81 22.10 1.29
C ALA A 43 -64.65 21.10 1.07
N ALA A 44 -64.83 20.10 0.20
CA ALA A 44 -63.78 19.14 -0.17
C ALA A 44 -62.60 19.83 -0.87
N LEU A 45 -62.85 20.80 -1.75
CA LEU A 45 -61.80 21.60 -2.40
C LEU A 45 -61.01 22.44 -1.39
N ARG A 46 -61.68 23.08 -0.42
CA ARG A 46 -61.00 23.84 0.65
C ARG A 46 -60.14 22.93 1.53
N SER A 47 -60.70 21.81 1.98
CA SER A 47 -59.95 20.81 2.76
C SER A 47 -58.74 20.26 2.00
N SER A 48 -58.88 20.00 0.70
CA SER A 48 -57.79 19.56 -0.16
C SER A 48 -56.72 20.65 -0.33
N ALA A 49 -57.11 21.91 -0.48
CA ALA A 49 -56.19 23.03 -0.59
C ALA A 49 -55.41 23.26 0.71
N GLU A 50 -56.07 23.20 1.87
CA GLU A 50 -55.43 23.29 3.18
C GLU A 50 -54.44 22.14 3.41
N THR A 51 -54.82 20.92 3.03
CA THR A 51 -53.94 19.74 3.11
C THR A 51 -52.73 19.90 2.19
N ALA A 52 -52.92 20.38 0.96
CA ALA A 52 -51.84 20.64 0.02
C ALA A 52 -50.89 21.74 0.53
N GLU A 53 -51.41 22.81 1.15
CA GLU A 53 -50.60 23.86 1.74
C GLU A 53 -49.81 23.36 2.96
N ALA A 54 -50.43 22.55 3.82
CA ALA A 54 -49.76 21.92 4.96
C ALA A 54 -48.64 20.99 4.51
N LEU A 55 -48.87 20.14 3.50
CA LEU A 55 -47.85 19.28 2.91
C LEU A 55 -46.72 20.10 2.27
N ARG A 56 -47.04 21.21 1.60
CA ARG A 56 -46.02 22.11 1.04
C ARG A 56 -45.14 22.73 2.12
N LYS A 57 -45.74 23.21 3.22
CA LYS A 57 -45.00 23.77 4.37
C LYS A 57 -44.12 22.72 5.04
N ALA A 58 -44.65 21.51 5.27
CA ALA A 58 -43.89 20.39 5.81
C ALA A 58 -42.72 20.00 4.89
N GLY A 59 -42.93 19.97 3.57
CA GLY A 59 -41.88 19.70 2.58
C GLY A 59 -40.76 20.74 2.58
N VAL A 60 -41.10 22.03 2.66
CA VAL A 60 -40.11 23.12 2.75
C VAL A 60 -39.31 23.03 4.05
N GLN A 61 -39.98 22.77 5.18
CA GLN A 61 -39.30 22.61 6.47
C GLN A 61 -38.38 21.40 6.48
N ALA A 62 -38.81 20.25 5.95
CA ALA A 62 -37.98 19.06 5.82
C ALA A 62 -36.76 19.30 4.91
N ALA A 63 -36.93 20.01 3.80
CA ALA A 63 -35.82 20.39 2.92
C ALA A 63 -34.82 21.33 3.61
N GLN A 64 -35.30 22.30 4.39
CA GLN A 64 -34.44 23.20 5.19
C GLN A 64 -33.64 22.43 6.24
N THR A 65 -34.29 21.58 7.04
CA THR A 65 -33.61 20.73 8.03
C THR A 65 -32.60 19.79 7.38
N SER A 66 -32.93 19.20 6.23
CA SER A 66 -31.97 18.36 5.49
C SER A 66 -30.78 19.17 4.97
N ALA A 67 -30.99 20.39 4.49
CA ALA A 67 -29.91 21.26 4.03
C ALA A 67 -28.98 21.66 5.20
N GLU A 68 -29.53 22.00 6.36
CA GLU A 68 -28.77 22.28 7.58
C GLU A 68 -27.96 21.07 8.05
N MET A 69 -28.55 19.87 8.06
CA MET A 69 -27.84 18.64 8.41
C MET A 69 -26.69 18.33 7.45
N ILE A 70 -26.90 18.54 6.14
CA ILE A 70 -25.85 18.36 5.14
C ILE A 70 -24.73 19.37 5.38
N GLN A 71 -25.06 20.64 5.59
CA GLN A 71 -24.07 21.68 5.86
C GLN A 71 -23.25 21.35 7.13
N GLN A 72 -23.92 21.01 8.24
CA GLN A 72 -23.26 20.58 9.47
C GLN A 72 -22.38 19.34 9.25
N GLY A 73 -22.86 18.36 8.48
CA GLY A 73 -22.09 17.18 8.10
C GLY A 73 -20.82 17.53 7.31
N THR A 74 -20.90 18.46 6.36
CA THR A 74 -19.75 18.93 5.58
C THR A 74 -18.73 19.68 6.44
N GLU A 75 -19.18 20.49 7.41
CA GLU A 75 -18.32 21.21 8.34
C GLU A 75 -17.57 20.24 9.28
N VAL A 76 -18.28 19.25 9.84
CA VAL A 76 -17.67 18.21 10.68
C VAL A 76 -16.68 17.36 9.87
N ALA A 77 -17.04 16.95 8.65
CA ALA A 77 -16.15 16.20 7.78
C ALA A 77 -14.86 16.99 7.45
N ARG A 78 -15.00 18.29 7.16
CA ARG A 78 -13.87 19.19 6.89
C ARG A 78 -12.98 19.36 8.12
N ALA A 79 -13.56 19.56 9.30
CA ALA A 79 -12.82 19.68 10.56
C ALA A 79 -12.06 18.39 10.89
N ASN A 80 -12.70 17.22 10.74
CA ASN A 80 -12.05 15.92 10.95
C ASN A 80 -10.91 15.68 9.97
N TRP A 81 -11.11 16.06 8.70
CA TRP A 81 -10.06 15.99 7.68
C TRP A 81 -8.86 16.88 8.03
N GLN A 82 -9.10 18.13 8.42
CA GLN A 82 -8.05 19.06 8.85
C GLN A 82 -7.29 18.54 10.07
N HIS A 83 -8.00 18.07 11.09
CA HIS A 83 -7.38 17.49 12.29
C HIS A 83 -6.56 16.23 11.96
N GLY A 84 -7.05 15.39 11.03
CA GLY A 84 -6.32 14.22 10.53
C GLY A 84 -5.03 14.62 9.80
N ALA A 85 -5.08 15.64 8.95
CA ALA A 85 -3.92 16.18 8.24
C ALA A 85 -2.88 16.76 9.21
N GLU A 86 -3.31 17.52 10.22
CA GLU A 86 -2.41 18.06 11.26
C GLU A 86 -1.77 16.98 12.13
N ALA A 87 -2.53 15.93 12.48
CA ALA A 87 -1.98 14.79 13.22
C ALA A 87 -0.94 14.02 12.39
N CYS A 88 -1.22 13.80 11.10
CA CYS A 88 -0.27 13.20 10.16
C CYS A 88 1.00 14.05 10.03
N GLN A 89 0.85 15.36 9.81
CA GLN A 89 1.99 16.28 9.68
C GLN A 89 2.84 16.32 10.97
N ARG A 90 2.21 16.36 12.16
CA ARG A 90 2.92 16.26 13.44
C ARG A 90 3.67 14.95 13.58
N GLY A 91 3.02 13.82 13.25
CA GLY A 91 3.66 12.50 13.26
C GLY A 91 4.88 12.42 12.33
N MET A 92 4.78 12.99 11.12
CA MET A 92 5.92 13.10 10.20
C MET A 92 7.05 13.97 10.76
N HIS A 93 6.73 15.10 11.39
CA HIS A 93 7.73 15.96 12.02
C HIS A 93 8.46 15.26 13.16
N GLU A 94 7.73 14.60 14.07
CA GLU A 94 8.29 13.83 15.18
C GLU A 94 9.16 12.67 14.70
N ALA A 95 8.67 11.89 13.72
CA ALA A 95 9.44 10.81 13.10
C ALA A 95 10.71 11.33 12.41
N SER A 96 10.63 12.45 11.70
CA SER A 96 11.80 13.07 11.05
C SER A 96 12.83 13.58 12.05
N ALA A 97 12.39 14.10 13.21
CA ALA A 97 13.27 14.56 14.28
C ALA A 97 13.97 13.37 14.96
N ALA A 98 13.24 12.30 15.25
CA ALA A 98 13.80 11.06 15.77
C ALA A 98 14.82 10.45 14.79
N TRP A 99 14.50 10.42 13.49
CA TRP A 99 15.43 9.96 12.46
C TRP A 99 16.69 10.81 12.38
N ARG A 100 16.58 12.14 12.39
CA ARG A 100 17.76 13.04 12.40
C ARG A 100 18.68 12.78 13.60
N LYS A 101 18.11 12.45 14.76
CA LYS A 101 18.88 12.09 15.95
C LYS A 101 19.54 10.71 15.83
N ALA A 102 18.87 9.75 15.22
CA ALA A 102 19.38 8.38 15.05
C ALA A 102 20.37 8.22 13.88
N ALA A 103 20.23 9.03 12.83
CA ALA A 103 21.00 8.98 11.59
C ALA A 103 22.53 8.86 11.80
N PRO A 104 23.20 9.67 12.63
CA PRO A 104 24.66 9.55 12.81
C PRO A 104 25.08 8.23 13.48
N TYR A 105 24.22 7.63 14.30
CA TYR A 105 24.52 6.34 14.94
C TYR A 105 24.35 5.19 13.96
N VAL A 106 23.28 5.22 13.16
CA VAL A 106 23.05 4.27 12.07
C VAL A 106 24.19 4.33 11.06
N ASP A 107 24.60 5.53 10.71
CA ASP A 107 25.69 5.78 9.76
C ASP A 107 27.03 5.21 10.24
N LYS A 108 27.37 5.41 11.53
CA LYS A 108 28.55 4.81 12.17
C LYS A 108 28.45 3.29 12.24
N ALA A 109 27.28 2.74 12.56
CA ALA A 109 27.07 1.29 12.60
C ALA A 109 27.27 0.65 11.23
N ILE A 110 26.72 1.25 10.16
CA ILE A 110 26.93 0.80 8.78
C ILE A 110 28.41 0.87 8.42
N LEU A 111 29.12 1.94 8.79
CA LEU A 111 30.57 2.05 8.55
C LEU A 111 31.35 0.93 9.25
N LEU A 112 31.09 0.68 10.54
CA LEU A 112 31.74 -0.39 11.31
C LEU A 112 31.49 -1.76 10.69
N VAL A 113 30.26 -2.02 10.23
CA VAL A 113 29.91 -3.27 9.56
C VAL A 113 30.63 -3.40 8.22
N ASN A 114 30.76 -2.33 7.43
CA ASN A 114 31.56 -2.37 6.19
C ASN A 114 33.06 -2.62 6.45
N VAL A 115 33.61 -2.10 7.55
CA VAL A 115 34.99 -2.43 7.97
C VAL A 115 35.11 -3.91 8.34
N ALA A 116 34.19 -4.44 9.14
CA ALA A 116 34.15 -5.87 9.48
C ALA A 116 34.03 -6.77 8.24
N CYS A 117 33.17 -6.37 7.30
CA CYS A 117 33.02 -6.97 5.97
C CYS A 117 34.34 -7.00 5.18
N ALA A 118 35.06 -5.88 5.12
CA ALA A 118 36.35 -5.81 4.42
C ALA A 118 37.40 -6.72 5.06
N LEU A 119 37.44 -6.79 6.40
CA LEU A 119 38.30 -7.72 7.14
C LEU A 119 37.94 -9.18 6.84
N ALA A 120 36.63 -9.51 6.80
CA ALA A 120 36.16 -10.84 6.45
C ALA A 120 36.61 -11.24 5.04
N ILE A 121 36.49 -10.34 4.05
CA ILE A 121 36.96 -10.57 2.68
C ILE A 121 38.47 -10.76 2.62
N GLY A 122 39.25 -9.97 3.37
CA GLY A 122 40.69 -10.18 3.50
C GLY A 122 41.04 -11.60 4.01
N GLY A 123 40.25 -12.08 4.97
CA GLY A 123 40.30 -13.46 5.45
C GLY A 123 39.97 -14.47 4.35
N PHE A 124 38.91 -14.25 3.57
CA PHE A 124 38.52 -15.12 2.45
C PHE A 124 39.59 -15.17 1.35
N LEU A 125 40.22 -14.04 1.01
CA LEU A 125 41.36 -14.00 0.09
C LEU A 125 42.51 -14.88 0.59
N THR A 126 42.85 -14.74 1.87
CA THR A 126 43.93 -15.52 2.50
C THR A 126 43.62 -17.01 2.47
N LEU A 127 42.37 -17.40 2.80
CA LEU A 127 41.92 -18.79 2.72
C LEU A 127 41.93 -19.31 1.27
N GLY A 128 41.53 -18.49 0.29
CA GLY A 128 41.53 -18.87 -1.12
C GLY A 128 42.93 -19.13 -1.66
N ILE A 129 43.90 -18.26 -1.35
CA ILE A 129 45.32 -18.46 -1.69
C ILE A 129 45.85 -19.73 -1.02
N MET A 130 45.54 -19.92 0.28
CA MET A 130 45.96 -21.12 0.99
C MET A 130 45.38 -22.39 0.37
N LEU A 131 44.10 -22.43 0.00
CA LEU A 131 43.48 -23.57 -0.69
C LEU A 131 44.18 -23.90 -2.01
N ALA A 132 44.59 -22.88 -2.76
CA ALA A 132 45.27 -23.07 -4.03
C ALA A 132 46.72 -23.55 -3.89
N CYS A 133 47.42 -23.10 -2.85
CA CYS A 133 48.85 -23.39 -2.68
C CYS A 133 49.13 -24.59 -1.77
N LYS A 134 48.21 -24.96 -0.88
CA LYS A 134 48.48 -25.96 0.16
C LYS A 134 48.47 -27.39 -0.41
N PRO A 135 49.53 -28.18 -0.20
CA PRO A 135 49.58 -29.56 -0.70
C PRO A 135 48.60 -30.46 0.05
N LEU A 136 48.09 -31.48 -0.65
CA LEU A 136 47.23 -32.51 -0.09
C LEU A 136 48.03 -33.56 0.68
N LYS A 137 47.38 -34.29 1.60
CA LYS A 137 48.04 -35.32 2.41
C LYS A 137 48.57 -36.46 1.52
N PRO A 138 49.88 -36.76 1.53
CA PRO A 138 50.44 -37.85 0.72
C PRO A 138 49.94 -39.24 1.15
N SER A 139 49.55 -39.38 2.42
CA SER A 139 49.15 -40.66 3.04
C SER A 139 47.82 -41.21 2.51
N ARG A 140 47.01 -40.37 1.86
CA ARG A 140 45.79 -40.82 1.18
C ARG A 140 46.11 -41.02 -0.31
N MET A 141 46.58 -42.22 -0.65
CA MET A 141 46.97 -42.64 -2.01
C MET A 141 45.84 -42.51 -3.08
N HIS A 142 44.62 -42.14 -2.69
CA HIS A 142 43.49 -41.94 -3.59
C HIS A 142 43.28 -40.48 -4.05
N HIS A 143 44.05 -39.52 -3.54
CA HIS A 143 43.97 -38.14 -4.02
C HIS A 143 44.66 -38.01 -5.38
N GLY A 144 43.89 -38.23 -6.44
CA GLY A 144 44.34 -38.01 -7.81
C GLY A 144 44.57 -36.53 -8.13
N ALA A 145 45.13 -36.26 -9.31
CA ALA A 145 45.32 -34.90 -9.82
C ALA A 145 44.01 -34.08 -9.85
N PHE A 146 42.86 -34.75 -9.97
CA PHE A 146 41.54 -34.13 -9.97
C PHE A 146 41.20 -33.45 -8.63
N ASP A 147 41.49 -34.09 -7.50
CA ASP A 147 41.22 -33.49 -6.17
C ASP A 147 42.04 -32.22 -5.97
N ARG A 148 43.30 -32.24 -6.39
CA ARG A 148 44.16 -31.06 -6.36
C ARG A 148 43.60 -29.95 -7.26
N MET A 149 43.21 -30.28 -8.48
CA MET A 149 42.61 -29.32 -9.41
C MET A 149 41.31 -28.73 -8.86
N PHE A 150 40.48 -29.54 -8.21
CA PHE A 150 39.26 -29.11 -7.55
C PHE A 150 39.57 -28.06 -6.48
N TRP A 151 40.46 -28.34 -5.52
CA TRP A 151 40.80 -27.40 -4.45
C TRP A 151 41.49 -26.14 -4.94
N VAL A 152 42.36 -26.26 -5.94
CA VAL A 152 42.94 -25.09 -6.62
C VAL A 152 41.85 -24.23 -7.25
N THR A 153 40.88 -24.85 -7.92
CA THR A 153 39.76 -24.13 -8.52
C THR A 153 38.88 -23.46 -7.46
N GLN A 154 38.57 -24.12 -6.34
CA GLN A 154 37.83 -23.51 -5.23
C GLN A 154 38.59 -22.31 -4.64
N GLY A 155 39.91 -22.44 -4.45
CA GLY A 155 40.76 -21.36 -3.96
C GLY A 155 40.80 -20.16 -4.92
N LEU A 156 41.02 -20.41 -6.21
CA LEU A 156 41.00 -19.38 -7.25
C LEU A 156 39.64 -18.71 -7.40
N TYR A 157 38.56 -19.49 -7.32
CA TYR A 157 37.19 -18.97 -7.29
C TYR A 157 37.02 -18.00 -6.12
N LEU A 158 37.37 -18.42 -4.90
CA LEU A 158 37.26 -17.57 -3.71
C LEU A 158 38.06 -16.26 -3.86
N VAL A 159 39.28 -16.32 -4.44
CA VAL A 159 40.10 -15.13 -4.74
C VAL A 159 39.43 -14.22 -5.77
N ALA A 160 38.99 -14.79 -6.90
CA ALA A 160 38.40 -14.05 -8.01
C ALA A 160 37.13 -13.30 -7.60
N PHE A 161 36.30 -13.86 -6.72
CA PHE A 161 35.10 -13.20 -6.19
C PHE A 161 35.39 -12.21 -5.07
N SER A 162 36.40 -12.49 -4.25
CA SER A 162 36.75 -11.65 -3.11
C SER A 162 37.44 -10.34 -3.51
N ILE A 163 38.25 -10.32 -4.59
CA ILE A 163 38.93 -9.09 -5.04
C ILE A 163 37.93 -7.98 -5.42
N PRO A 164 36.95 -8.20 -6.33
CA PRO A 164 35.95 -7.19 -6.67
C PRO A 164 35.08 -6.80 -5.47
N ALA A 165 34.74 -7.77 -4.60
CA ALA A 165 33.99 -7.51 -3.39
C ALA A 165 34.75 -6.62 -2.40
N LEU A 166 36.06 -6.84 -2.24
CA LEU A 166 36.91 -6.01 -1.39
C LEU A 166 36.95 -4.58 -1.92
N VAL A 167 37.22 -4.44 -3.21
CA VAL A 167 37.24 -3.14 -3.89
C VAL A 167 35.91 -2.42 -3.72
N ALA A 168 34.79 -3.08 -3.98
CA ALA A 168 33.47 -2.47 -3.84
C ALA A 168 33.11 -2.13 -2.38
N THR A 169 33.50 -2.97 -1.43
CA THR A 169 33.25 -2.72 0.00
C THR A 169 34.08 -1.55 0.52
N VAL A 170 35.35 -1.47 0.13
CA VAL A 170 36.21 -0.35 0.52
C VAL A 170 35.73 0.94 -0.14
N GLN A 171 35.50 0.93 -1.46
CA GLN A 171 35.16 2.13 -2.21
C GLN A 171 33.76 2.64 -1.86
N CYS A 172 32.73 1.80 -2.00
CA CYS A 172 31.34 2.22 -1.78
C CYS A 172 30.90 2.15 -0.32
N GLY A 173 31.47 1.21 0.47
CA GLY A 173 31.08 1.01 1.87
C GLY A 173 31.84 1.90 2.85
N ILE A 174 33.17 1.84 2.81
CA ILE A 174 34.03 2.53 3.78
C ILE A 174 34.29 3.99 3.35
N LEU A 175 34.79 4.18 2.13
CA LEU A 175 35.15 5.51 1.61
C LEU A 175 33.92 6.30 1.17
N ARG A 176 32.80 5.60 0.86
CA ARG A 176 31.56 6.17 0.32
C ARG A 176 31.75 6.98 -0.96
N ASN A 177 32.85 6.74 -1.64
CA ASN A 177 33.12 7.29 -2.94
C ASN A 177 32.46 6.35 -3.95
N GLY A 178 31.55 6.84 -4.77
CA GLY A 178 31.00 6.04 -5.86
C GLY A 178 32.08 5.58 -6.84
N PHE A 179 31.67 4.85 -7.87
CA PHE A 179 32.56 4.45 -8.98
C PHE A 179 32.63 5.50 -10.12
N GLU A 180 32.07 6.69 -9.92
CA GLU A 180 31.93 7.71 -10.97
C GLU A 180 33.27 8.20 -11.52
N SER A 181 34.31 8.24 -10.68
CA SER A 181 35.65 8.68 -11.07
C SER A 181 36.58 7.55 -11.52
N TRP A 182 36.08 6.32 -11.68
CA TRP A 182 36.91 5.16 -12.00
C TRP A 182 37.22 5.08 -13.50
N PRO A 183 38.44 4.64 -13.88
CA PRO A 183 38.78 4.40 -15.28
C PRO A 183 37.82 3.39 -15.92
N THR A 184 37.40 3.65 -17.16
CA THR A 184 36.40 2.82 -17.88
C THR A 184 36.80 1.34 -17.98
N TRP A 185 38.10 1.04 -18.02
CA TRP A 185 38.61 -0.34 -18.06
C TRP A 185 38.45 -1.11 -16.74
N LEU A 186 38.26 -0.40 -15.61
CA LEU A 186 37.93 -0.99 -14.31
C LEU A 186 36.42 -1.08 -14.07
N ASN A 187 35.59 -0.45 -14.90
CA ASN A 187 34.13 -0.60 -14.87
C ASN A 187 33.73 -1.95 -15.48
N ILE A 188 34.16 -3.07 -14.88
CA ILE A 188 33.64 -4.39 -15.22
C ILE A 188 32.18 -4.43 -14.75
N GLU A 189 31.27 -4.11 -15.68
CA GLU A 189 29.89 -3.67 -15.41
C GLU A 189 29.02 -4.67 -14.62
N LEU A 190 29.23 -5.98 -14.77
CA LEU A 190 28.26 -6.95 -14.23
C LEU A 190 28.44 -7.21 -12.72
N TRP A 191 29.67 -7.55 -12.30
CA TRP A 191 29.95 -7.93 -10.91
C TRP A 191 30.10 -6.73 -9.99
N LEU A 192 30.79 -5.68 -10.46
CA LEU A 192 30.86 -4.41 -9.73
C LEU A 192 29.50 -3.70 -9.70
N GLY A 193 28.66 -3.91 -10.73
CA GLY A 193 27.31 -3.37 -10.79
C GLY A 193 26.44 -3.84 -9.62
N VAL A 194 26.39 -5.15 -9.36
CA VAL A 194 25.63 -5.70 -8.22
C VAL A 194 26.24 -5.27 -6.88
N LEU A 195 27.56 -5.34 -6.75
CA LEU A 195 28.28 -5.02 -5.51
C LEU A 195 28.34 -3.50 -5.21
N LYS A 196 28.01 -2.64 -6.17
CA LYS A 196 27.79 -1.21 -5.96
C LYS A 196 26.63 -0.96 -5.01
N PHE A 197 25.58 -1.78 -5.11
CA PHE A 197 24.40 -1.66 -4.27
C PHE A 197 24.60 -2.33 -2.90
N GLN A 198 24.01 -1.74 -1.87
CA GLN A 198 24.09 -2.28 -0.50
C GLN A 198 23.43 -3.66 -0.38
N VAL A 199 22.29 -3.87 -1.05
CA VAL A 199 21.64 -5.19 -1.14
C VAL A 199 22.57 -6.23 -1.76
N GLY A 200 23.23 -5.89 -2.87
CA GLY A 200 24.12 -6.81 -3.57
C GLY A 200 25.32 -7.22 -2.71
N ARG A 201 25.93 -6.28 -1.97
CA ARG A 201 26.95 -6.60 -0.97
C ARG A 201 26.41 -7.49 0.14
N ALA A 202 25.24 -7.17 0.69
CA ALA A 202 24.61 -7.95 1.76
C ALA A 202 24.39 -9.42 1.34
N VAL A 203 23.81 -9.63 0.14
CA VAL A 203 23.60 -10.97 -0.43
C VAL A 203 24.93 -11.68 -0.67
N PHE A 204 25.94 -10.98 -1.19
CA PHE A 204 27.28 -11.54 -1.35
C PHE A 204 27.85 -12.04 -0.02
N PHE A 205 27.79 -11.25 1.06
CA PHE A 205 28.31 -11.66 2.36
C PHE A 205 27.57 -12.85 2.96
N ILE A 206 26.25 -12.93 2.75
CA ILE A 206 25.47 -14.08 3.18
C ILE A 206 25.91 -15.33 2.40
N GLY A 207 25.96 -15.25 1.07
CA GLY A 207 26.38 -16.35 0.22
C GLY A 207 27.83 -16.81 0.46
N ALA A 208 28.77 -15.86 0.57
CA ALA A 208 30.16 -16.13 0.87
C ALA A 208 30.33 -16.74 2.27
N GLY A 209 29.56 -16.27 3.26
CA GLY A 209 29.54 -16.86 4.60
C GLY A 209 29.11 -18.33 4.59
N PHE A 210 28.00 -18.65 3.89
CA PHE A 210 27.56 -20.03 3.71
C PHE A 210 28.53 -20.90 2.92
N TYR A 211 29.26 -20.31 1.97
CA TYR A 211 30.25 -21.03 1.17
C TYR A 211 31.52 -21.33 1.97
N VAL A 212 32.09 -20.35 2.67
CA VAL A 212 33.36 -20.50 3.41
C VAL A 212 33.19 -21.35 4.66
N PHE A 213 32.04 -21.28 5.33
CA PHE A 213 31.78 -21.99 6.59
C PHE A 213 32.06 -23.51 6.51
N PRO A 214 31.52 -24.29 5.56
CA PRO A 214 31.83 -25.72 5.42
C PRO A 214 33.13 -26.00 4.64
N LEU A 215 33.62 -25.03 3.85
CA LEU A 215 34.71 -25.26 2.89
C LEU A 215 35.98 -25.78 3.56
N MET A 216 36.40 -25.13 4.65
CA MET A 216 37.63 -25.47 5.36
C MET A 216 37.52 -26.74 6.20
N ALA A 217 36.32 -27.07 6.68
CA ALA A 217 36.06 -28.35 7.34
C ALA A 217 36.30 -29.52 6.37
N ASN A 218 35.74 -29.40 5.15
CA ASN A 218 35.96 -30.38 4.09
C ASN A 218 37.41 -30.40 3.63
N PHE A 219 38.07 -29.24 3.53
CA PHE A 219 39.48 -29.19 3.15
C PHE A 219 40.40 -29.82 4.20
N GLY A 220 40.10 -29.66 5.50
CA GLY A 220 40.85 -30.31 6.58
C GLY A 220 40.83 -31.84 6.53
N LEU A 221 39.85 -32.44 5.85
CA LEU A 221 39.83 -33.87 5.57
C LEU A 221 40.82 -34.26 4.46
N ALA A 222 41.07 -33.37 3.49
CA ALA A 222 41.92 -33.61 2.33
C ALA A 222 43.39 -33.14 2.50
N ALA A 223 43.62 -32.12 3.33
CA ALA A 223 44.92 -31.50 3.56
C ALA A 223 45.25 -31.41 5.05
N ASP A 224 46.54 -31.34 5.41
CA ASP A 224 46.97 -31.14 6.80
C ASP A 224 46.79 -29.67 7.19
N VAL A 225 45.56 -29.33 7.57
CA VAL A 225 45.19 -27.99 8.01
C VAL A 225 45.26 -27.91 9.52
N GLU A 226 45.89 -26.85 10.04
CA GLU A 226 45.91 -26.58 11.47
C GLU A 226 44.51 -26.25 11.98
N LEU A 227 44.17 -26.75 13.17
CA LEU A 227 42.86 -26.56 13.79
C LEU A 227 42.45 -25.07 13.88
N TRP A 228 43.41 -24.20 14.18
CA TRP A 228 43.17 -22.76 14.26
C TRP A 228 42.69 -22.14 12.94
N THR A 229 43.15 -22.65 11.80
CA THR A 229 42.69 -22.17 10.48
C THR A 229 41.23 -22.57 10.24
N VAL A 230 40.85 -23.77 10.67
CA VAL A 230 39.45 -24.24 10.61
C VAL A 230 38.57 -23.37 11.51
N ILE A 231 38.97 -23.13 12.76
CA ILE A 231 38.25 -22.24 13.69
C ILE A 231 38.12 -20.82 13.11
N LEU A 232 39.21 -20.28 12.55
CA LEU A 232 39.21 -18.96 11.92
C LEU A 232 38.21 -18.88 10.76
N SER A 233 38.13 -19.91 9.91
CA SER A 233 37.18 -19.95 8.81
C SER A 233 35.71 -19.97 9.26
N TYR A 234 35.40 -20.71 10.34
CA TYR A 234 34.07 -20.67 10.93
C TYR A 234 33.74 -19.28 11.47
N PHE A 235 34.69 -18.65 12.18
CA PHE A 235 34.51 -17.28 12.68
C PHE A 235 34.29 -16.28 11.53
N LEU A 236 35.10 -16.33 10.48
CA LEU A 236 34.95 -15.47 9.29
C LEU A 236 33.61 -15.70 8.58
N GLY A 237 33.19 -16.97 8.44
CA GLY A 237 31.89 -17.33 7.87
C GLY A 237 30.72 -16.75 8.67
N ILE A 238 30.73 -16.92 9.99
CA ILE A 238 29.70 -16.37 10.89
C ILE A 238 29.71 -14.83 10.86
N LEU A 239 30.89 -14.21 10.94
CA LEU A 239 31.03 -12.75 10.87
C LEU A 239 30.44 -12.21 9.56
N SER A 240 30.70 -12.89 8.44
CA SER A 240 30.14 -12.55 7.13
C SER A 240 28.62 -12.68 7.10
N LEU A 241 28.06 -13.78 7.63
CA LEU A 241 26.60 -13.98 7.71
C LEU A 241 25.91 -12.89 8.54
N LEU A 242 26.47 -12.56 9.71
CA LEU A 242 25.92 -11.53 10.59
C LEU A 242 26.00 -10.14 9.94
N SER A 243 27.14 -9.82 9.32
CA SER A 243 27.35 -8.53 8.66
C SER A 243 26.43 -8.37 7.44
N GLY A 244 26.30 -9.42 6.61
CA GLY A 244 25.39 -9.43 5.48
C GLY A 244 23.93 -9.30 5.91
N SER A 245 23.51 -10.03 6.94
CA SER A 245 22.15 -9.93 7.49
C SER A 245 21.86 -8.54 8.05
N PHE A 246 22.81 -7.94 8.78
CA PHE A 246 22.69 -6.57 9.29
C PHE A 246 22.51 -5.58 8.14
N LEU A 247 23.37 -5.62 7.11
CA LEU A 247 23.28 -4.72 5.96
C LEU A 247 21.94 -4.88 5.23
N LEU A 248 21.43 -6.10 5.11
CA LEU A 248 20.15 -6.39 4.46
C LEU A 248 18.95 -5.84 5.26
N ILE A 249 18.94 -6.05 6.58
CA ILE A 249 17.87 -5.53 7.46
C ILE A 249 17.85 -4.01 7.41
N PHE A 250 19.01 -3.36 7.52
CA PHE A 250 19.10 -1.90 7.49
C PHE A 250 18.66 -1.32 6.15
N GLU A 251 19.06 -1.94 5.04
CA GLU A 251 18.62 -1.53 3.71
C GLU A 251 17.10 -1.73 3.54
N GLY A 252 16.56 -2.84 4.04
CA GLY A 252 15.12 -3.10 4.07
C GLY A 252 14.36 -2.02 4.84
N LEU A 253 14.78 -1.73 6.07
CA LEU A 253 14.20 -0.66 6.89
C LEU A 253 14.30 0.69 6.17
N LEU A 254 15.48 1.05 5.68
CA LEU A 254 15.70 2.32 4.98
C LEU A 254 14.80 2.43 3.75
N SER A 255 14.67 1.36 2.97
CA SER A 255 13.83 1.33 1.76
C SER A 255 12.34 1.53 2.07
N VAL A 256 11.85 0.99 3.19
CA VAL A 256 10.46 1.16 3.63
C VAL A 256 10.24 2.59 4.12
N TYR A 257 11.10 3.09 5.01
CA TYR A 257 10.97 4.43 5.59
C TYR A 257 11.16 5.55 4.55
N ILE A 258 12.15 5.45 3.67
CA ILE A 258 12.41 6.48 2.65
C ILE A 258 11.32 6.47 1.58
N ARG A 259 10.83 5.30 1.15
CA ARG A 259 9.72 5.26 0.17
C ARG A 259 8.47 5.89 0.75
N GLN A 260 8.11 5.60 2.00
CA GLN A 260 6.96 6.23 2.66
C GLN A 260 7.11 7.76 2.69
N ALA A 261 8.28 8.26 3.12
CA ALA A 261 8.53 9.70 3.17
C ALA A 261 8.52 10.41 1.80
N LEU A 262 8.81 9.71 0.70
CA LEU A 262 8.73 10.24 -0.67
C LEU A 262 7.31 10.19 -1.24
N TYR A 263 6.54 9.14 -0.96
CA TYR A 263 5.14 9.03 -1.39
C TYR A 263 4.25 10.09 -0.72
N ASP A 264 4.52 10.43 0.54
CA ASP A 264 3.79 11.48 1.26
C ASP A 264 4.03 12.90 0.72
N ARG A 265 5.06 13.09 -0.11
CA ARG A 265 5.40 14.39 -0.72
C ARG A 265 4.87 14.60 -2.13
N VAL A 266 4.26 13.59 -2.76
CA VAL A 266 3.58 13.80 -4.04
C VAL A 266 2.20 14.33 -3.70
N PRO A 267 1.90 15.64 -3.90
CA PRO A 267 0.54 16.12 -3.74
C PRO A 267 -0.33 15.29 -4.68
N GLN A 268 -1.30 14.56 -4.11
CA GLN A 268 -2.39 13.98 -4.86
C GLN A 268 -3.32 15.11 -5.33
N THR A 269 -2.79 16.06 -6.09
CA THR A 269 -3.60 16.83 -7.01
C THR A 269 -3.85 15.92 -8.20
N ALA A 270 -4.77 14.98 -8.03
CA ALA A 270 -5.53 14.46 -9.16
C ALA A 270 -6.53 15.56 -9.58
N PRO A 271 -6.80 15.71 -10.88
CA PRO A 271 -7.66 16.74 -11.46
C PRO A 271 -9.11 16.70 -10.96
#